data_AF-A0A6P7FF43-F1
#
_entry.id   AF-A0A6P7FF43-F1
#
_cell.length_a   1.000
_cell.length_b   1.000
_cell.length_c   1.000
_cell.angle_alpha   90.00
_cell.angle_beta   90.00
_cell.angle_gamma   90.00
#
_symmetry.space_group_name_H-M   'P 1'
#
loop_
_entity.id
_entity.type
_entity.pdbx_description
1 polymer ?
#
loop_
_entity_poly.entity_id
_entity_poly.type
_entity_poly.pdbx_seq_one_letter_code
_entity_poly.pdbx_strand_id
1 'polypeptide(L)'
;MSGKPLNSQSQQLVLNLCEYFEMEKINGGPLEPLSSVQERVAAALKISRKTISVIKKRKENNPVLPKPGKSRPRSKSKTTDLPEGTKITIRNTLYSMYEESKFNINWHF
;
A
#
# COMPACT_ATOMS: atom_id res chain seq x y z
N MET A 1 -13.34 -31.66 3.58
CA MET A 1 -13.24 -30.34 4.24
C MET A 1 -13.05 -29.28 3.18
N SER A 2 -14.02 -28.37 2.98
CA SER A 2 -13.82 -27.23 2.08
C SER A 2 -13.07 -26.14 2.85
N GLY A 3 -11.77 -25.97 2.54
CA GLY A 3 -10.94 -24.93 3.14
C GLY A 3 -11.32 -23.55 2.60
N LYS A 4 -11.19 -22.51 3.43
CA LYS A 4 -11.34 -21.13 2.95
C LYS A 4 -10.20 -20.81 1.98
N PRO A 5 -10.48 -20.24 0.79
CA PRO A 5 -9.44 -19.86 -0.15
C PRO A 5 -8.53 -18.80 0.48
N LEU A 6 -7.22 -18.96 0.27
CA LEU A 6 -6.23 -17.94 0.65
C LEU A 6 -6.47 -16.67 -0.18
N ASN A 7 -6.09 -15.51 0.37
CA ASN A 7 -6.12 -14.27 -0.41
C ASN A 7 -5.07 -14.32 -1.54
N SER A 8 -5.24 -13.49 -2.56
CA SER A 8 -4.36 -13.44 -3.75
C SER A 8 -2.88 -13.25 -3.41
N GLN A 9 -2.54 -12.39 -2.43
CA GLN A 9 -1.15 -12.18 -2.03
C GLN A 9 -0.53 -13.45 -1.44
N SER A 10 -1.26 -14.16 -0.58
CA SER A 10 -0.83 -15.44 -0.03
C SER A 10 -0.69 -16.51 -1.10
N GLN A 11 -1.58 -16.55 -2.09
CA GLN A 11 -1.45 -17.44 -3.24
C GLN A 11 -0.19 -17.14 -4.05
N GLN A 12 0.12 -15.86 -4.31
CA GLN A 12 1.34 -15.46 -5.01
C GLN A 12 2.61 -15.85 -4.26
N LEU A 13 2.63 -15.72 -2.93
CA LEU A 13 3.76 -16.17 -2.11
C LEU A 13 3.99 -17.68 -2.23
N VAL A 14 2.91 -18.47 -2.30
CA VAL A 14 2.99 -19.92 -2.51
C VAL A 14 3.53 -20.23 -3.90
N LEU A 15 3.05 -19.55 -4.95
CA LEU A 15 3.55 -19.74 -6.31
C LEU A 15 5.03 -19.40 -6.44
N ASN A 16 5.48 -18.26 -5.89
CA ASN A 16 6.89 -17.89 -5.88
C ASN A 16 7.77 -18.95 -5.20
N LEU A 17 7.26 -19.55 -4.11
CA LEU A 17 7.97 -20.59 -3.38
C LEU A 17 8.08 -21.89 -4.20
N CYS A 18 7.01 -22.28 -4.89
CA CYS A 18 7.02 -23.43 -5.80
C CYS A 18 8.06 -23.22 -6.93
N GLU A 19 8.02 -22.07 -7.60
CA GLU A 19 8.99 -21.71 -8.65
C GLU A 19 10.42 -21.80 -8.12
N TYR A 20 10.69 -21.25 -6.93
CA TYR A 20 12.03 -21.27 -6.34
C TYR A 20 12.54 -22.70 -6.10
N PHE A 21 11.70 -23.58 -5.56
CA PHE A 21 12.10 -24.97 -5.31
C PHE A 21 12.18 -25.82 -6.58
N GLU A 22 11.38 -25.53 -7.60
CA GLU A 22 11.55 -26.13 -8.93
C GLU A 22 12.91 -25.75 -9.53
N MET A 23 13.32 -24.50 -9.36
CA MET A 23 14.66 -24.06 -9.77
C MET A 23 15.76 -24.72 -8.94
N GLU A 24 15.62 -24.87 -7.61
CA GLU A 24 16.57 -25.63 -6.78
C GLU A 24 16.68 -27.10 -7.23
N LYS A 25 15.55 -27.71 -7.61
CA LYS A 25 15.52 -29.09 -8.14
C LYS A 25 16.28 -29.19 -9.47
N ILE A 26 16.07 -28.24 -10.38
CA ILE A 26 16.78 -28.19 -11.67
C ILE A 26 18.27 -27.95 -11.46
N ASN A 27 18.63 -27.12 -10.49
CA ASN A 27 20.01 -26.77 -10.14
C ASN A 27 20.77 -27.92 -9.43
N GLY A 28 20.06 -28.97 -8.98
CA GLY A 28 20.67 -30.08 -8.24
C GLY A 28 21.14 -29.71 -6.83
N GLY A 29 20.63 -28.60 -6.29
CA GLY A 29 21.04 -28.08 -5.00
C GLY A 29 20.50 -26.68 -4.71
N PRO A 30 20.70 -26.18 -3.47
CA PRO A 30 20.20 -24.87 -3.07
C PRO A 30 20.73 -23.76 -3.97
N LEU A 31 19.85 -22.84 -4.38
CA LEU A 31 20.25 -21.65 -5.13
C LEU A 31 21.00 -20.65 -4.22
N GLU A 32 20.60 -20.61 -2.95
CA GLU A 32 21.25 -19.83 -1.90
C GLU A 32 21.81 -20.75 -0.82
N PRO A 33 22.95 -20.41 -0.18
CA PRO A 33 23.52 -21.20 0.89
C PRO A 33 22.56 -21.41 2.07
N LEU A 34 22.58 -22.61 2.66
CA LEU A 34 21.74 -22.93 3.83
C LEU A 34 22.07 -22.07 5.06
N SER A 35 23.29 -21.54 5.15
CA SER A 35 23.70 -20.58 6.18
C SER A 35 22.94 -19.26 6.09
N SER A 36 22.51 -18.88 4.89
CA SER A 36 21.94 -17.56 4.55
C SER A 36 20.41 -17.63 4.55
N VAL A 37 19.82 -18.06 5.68
CA VAL A 37 18.37 -18.36 5.79
C VAL A 37 17.50 -17.15 5.42
N GLN A 38 17.90 -15.94 5.80
CA GLN A 38 17.10 -14.74 5.50
C GLN A 38 17.18 -14.37 4.01
N GLU A 39 18.36 -14.45 3.40
CA GLU A 39 18.55 -14.23 1.97
C GLU A 39 17.77 -15.27 1.15
N ARG A 40 17.82 -16.54 1.54
CA ARG A 40 17.09 -17.62 0.88
C ARG A 40 15.58 -17.43 0.93
N VAL A 41 15.03 -17.03 2.08
CA VAL A 41 13.59 -16.72 2.20
C VAL A 41 13.22 -15.46 1.39
N ALA A 42 14.11 -14.46 1.33
CA ALA A 42 13.88 -13.25 0.54
C ALA A 42 13.82 -13.57 -0.96
N ALA A 43 14.75 -14.39 -1.46
CA ALA A 43 14.78 -14.87 -2.83
C ALA A 43 13.55 -15.72 -3.16
N ALA A 44 13.23 -16.71 -2.31
CA ALA A 44 12.12 -17.64 -2.54
C ALA A 44 10.75 -16.96 -2.54
N LEU A 45 10.51 -16.01 -1.63
CA LEU A 45 9.23 -15.32 -1.52
C LEU A 45 9.16 -14.03 -2.36
N LYS A 46 10.27 -13.60 -2.96
CA LYS A 46 10.43 -12.31 -3.67
C LYS A 46 10.03 -11.11 -2.79
N ILE A 47 10.50 -11.10 -1.53
CA ILE A 47 10.24 -10.01 -0.56
C ILE A 47 11.54 -9.51 0.07
N SER A 48 11.54 -8.26 0.58
CA SER A 48 12.73 -7.69 1.19
C SER A 48 13.15 -8.42 2.47
N ARG A 49 14.47 -8.53 2.70
CA ARG A 49 15.05 -9.03 3.95
C ARG A 49 14.52 -8.29 5.18
N LYS A 50 14.33 -6.96 5.05
CA LYS A 50 13.76 -6.11 6.12
C LYS A 50 12.35 -6.57 6.50
N THR A 51 11.50 -6.92 5.52
CA THR A 51 10.16 -7.46 5.77
C THR A 51 10.21 -8.74 6.59
N ILE A 52 11.12 -9.65 6.25
CA ILE A 52 11.31 -10.91 6.98
C ILE A 52 11.74 -10.65 8.42
N SER A 53 12.71 -9.77 8.64
CA SER A 53 13.17 -9.39 9.99
C SER A 53 12.03 -8.78 10.82
N VAL A 54 11.20 -7.94 10.23
CA VAL A 54 10.01 -7.37 10.90
C VAL A 54 9.01 -8.45 11.26
N ILE A 55 8.74 -9.41 10.37
CA ILE A 55 7.82 -10.53 10.64
C ILE A 55 8.36 -11.42 11.76
N LYS A 56 9.64 -11.79 11.72
CA LYS A 56 10.29 -12.57 12.79
C LYS A 56 10.19 -11.87 14.13
N LYS A 57 10.57 -10.59 14.19
CA LYS A 57 10.46 -9.79 15.41
C LYS A 57 9.02 -9.68 15.91
N ARG A 58 8.04 -9.55 15.02
CA ARG A 58 6.61 -9.53 15.42
C ARG A 58 6.16 -10.85 16.03
N LYS A 59 6.62 -11.98 15.49
CA LYS A 59 6.33 -13.33 16.02
C LYS A 59 7.02 -13.57 17.38
N GLU A 60 8.24 -13.11 17.56
CA GLU A 60 8.93 -13.18 18.86
C GLU A 60 8.19 -12.41 19.95
N ASN A 61 7.66 -11.23 19.61
CA ASN A 61 6.90 -10.41 20.55
C ASN A 61 5.43 -10.84 20.73
N ASN A 62 4.86 -11.62 19.79
CA ASN A 62 3.48 -12.08 19.83
C ASN A 62 3.38 -13.52 19.30
N PRO A 63 3.04 -14.51 20.15
CA PRO A 63 2.99 -15.92 19.73
C PRO A 63 1.90 -16.18 18.68
N VAL A 64 0.87 -15.32 18.65
CA VAL A 64 -0.16 -15.31 17.60
C VAL A 64 0.08 -14.10 16.72
N LEU A 65 0.32 -14.32 15.42
CA LEU A 65 0.37 -13.23 14.46
C LEU A 65 -0.98 -12.50 14.48
N PRO A 66 -1.01 -11.19 14.77
CA PRO A 66 -2.26 -10.46 14.79
C PRO A 66 -2.90 -10.58 13.40
N LYS A 67 -4.21 -10.88 13.37
CA LYS A 67 -5.00 -10.78 12.14
C LYS A 67 -4.72 -9.39 11.54
N PRO A 68 -4.57 -9.25 10.21
CA PRO A 68 -4.49 -7.93 9.61
C PRO A 68 -5.67 -7.13 10.15
N GLY A 69 -5.38 -6.14 10.98
CA GLY A 69 -6.41 -5.37 11.66
C GLY A 69 -7.34 -4.77 10.61
N LYS A 70 -8.62 -4.58 10.95
CA LYS A 70 -9.53 -3.76 10.13
C LYS A 70 -8.76 -2.51 9.74
N SER A 71 -8.75 -2.19 8.44
CA SER A 71 -8.09 -1.02 7.85
C SER A 71 -8.10 0.13 8.85
N ARG A 72 -6.91 0.61 9.25
CA ARG A 72 -6.81 1.73 10.18
C ARG A 72 -7.65 2.85 9.57
N PRO A 73 -8.76 3.27 10.23
CA PRO A 73 -9.62 4.28 9.64
C PRO A 73 -8.76 5.49 9.33
N ARG A 74 -8.79 5.94 8.08
CA ARG A 74 -8.07 7.14 7.67
C ARG A 74 -8.50 8.25 8.61
N SER A 75 -7.56 8.80 9.36
CA SER A 75 -7.85 10.00 10.15
C SER A 75 -8.36 11.04 9.18
N LYS A 76 -9.58 11.54 9.40
CA LYS A 76 -10.09 12.70 8.65
C LYS A 76 -9.03 13.80 8.74
N SER A 77 -8.78 14.50 7.64
CA SER A 77 -7.94 15.69 7.66
C SER A 77 -8.48 16.62 8.75
N LYS A 78 -7.58 17.28 9.50
CA LYS A 78 -7.97 18.37 10.40
C LYS A 78 -8.34 19.58 9.55
N THR A 79 -9.47 19.51 8.86
CA THR A 79 -10.04 20.64 8.14
C THR A 79 -10.97 21.35 9.11
N THR A 80 -10.68 22.62 9.38
CA THR A 80 -11.65 23.55 9.96
C THR A 80 -12.63 23.91 8.85
N ASP A 81 -13.91 23.58 9.02
CA ASP A 81 -14.92 24.08 8.09
C ASP A 81 -14.97 25.61 8.22
N LEU A 82 -15.01 26.30 7.09
CA LEU A 82 -15.11 27.75 7.08
C LEU A 82 -16.56 28.14 7.46
N PRO A 83 -16.77 29.21 8.23
CA PRO A 83 -18.11 29.76 8.46
C PRO A 83 -18.81 30.04 7.13
N GLU A 84 -20.13 29.82 7.07
CA GLU A 84 -20.90 29.95 5.83
C GLU A 84 -20.79 31.35 5.21
N GLY A 85 -20.70 32.39 6.05
CA GLY A 85 -20.46 33.76 5.59
C GLY A 85 -19.16 33.91 4.80
N THR A 86 -18.07 33.29 5.26
CA THR A 86 -16.77 33.35 4.57
C THR A 86 -16.82 32.62 3.23
N LYS A 87 -17.57 31.51 3.14
CA LYS A 87 -17.79 30.78 1.88
C LYS A 87 -18.56 31.64 0.86
N ILE A 88 -19.58 32.37 1.32
CA ILE A 88 -20.35 33.29 0.47
C ILE A 88 -19.47 34.44 -0.02
N THR A 89 -18.66 35.04 0.86
CA THR A 89 -17.73 36.11 0.46
C THR A 89 -16.76 35.64 -0.62
N ILE A 90 -16.09 34.50 -0.41
CA ILE A 90 -15.16 33.93 -1.41
C ILE A 90 -15.88 33.68 -2.73
N ARG A 91 -17.10 33.11 -2.68
CA ARG A 91 -17.90 32.84 -3.89
C ARG A 91 -18.24 34.13 -4.65
N ASN A 92 -18.68 35.16 -3.96
CA ASN A 92 -19.03 36.44 -4.57
C ASN A 92 -17.80 37.15 -5.15
N THR A 93 -16.66 37.11 -4.47
CA THR A 93 -15.40 37.65 -4.98
C THR A 93 -14.94 36.93 -6.24
N LEU A 94 -15.08 35.60 -6.31
CA LEU A 94 -14.77 34.85 -7.53
C LEU A 94 -15.71 35.23 -8.67
N TYR A 95 -17.01 35.38 -8.41
CA TYR A 95 -17.96 35.80 -9.44
C TYR A 95 -17.71 37.22 -9.93
N SER A 96 -17.40 38.17 -9.05
CA SER A 96 -17.05 39.53 -9.48
C SER A 96 -15.79 39.55 -10.35
N MET A 97 -14.78 38.74 -10.01
CA MET A 97 -13.58 38.60 -10.84
C MET A 97 -13.88 38.04 -12.24
N TYR A 98 -14.77 37.05 -12.36
CA TYR A 98 -15.20 36.51 -13.66
C TYR A 98 -16.04 37.50 -14.46
N GLU A 99 -16.88 38.29 -13.81
CA GLU A 99 -17.67 39.34 -14.45
C GLU A 99 -16.77 40.46 -14.97
N GLU A 100 -15.82 40.92 -14.16
CA GLU A 100 -14.81 41.92 -14.56
C GLU A 100 -13.91 41.38 -15.69
N SER A 101 -13.53 40.10 -15.67
CA SER A 101 -12.78 39.48 -16.77
C SER A 101 -13.59 39.38 -18.06
N LYS A 102 -14.91 39.17 -17.97
CA LYS A 102 -15.81 39.19 -19.15
C LYS A 102 -15.95 40.60 -19.73
N PHE A 103 -16.00 41.63 -18.89
CA PHE A 103 -16.06 43.02 -19.34
C PHE A 103 -14.74 43.51 -19.97
N ASN A 104 -13.59 42.99 -19.52
CA ASN A 104 -12.28 43.31 -20.11
C ASN A 104 -11.96 42.54 -21.42
N ILE A 105 -12.83 41.61 -21.84
CA ILE A 105 -12.73 40.89 -23.13
C ILE A 105 -13.86 41.36 -24.06
N ASN A 106 -14.13 42.67 -24.08
CA ASN A 106 -14.94 43.26 -25.13
C ASN A 106 -14.09 43.29 -26.41
N TRP A 107 -14.18 42.21 -27.18
CA TRP A 107 -13.60 42.10 -28.51
C TRP A 107 -14.14 43.23 -29.38
N HIS A 108 -13.28 44.21 -29.68
CA HIS A 108 -13.48 45.08 -30.82
C HIS A 108 -13.32 44.23 -32.09
N PHE A 109 -14.45 43.82 -32.66
CA PHE A 109 -14.59 43.53 -34.08
C PHE A 109 -15.21 44.73 -34.78
#